data_AF-A0A0C2NLL4-F1
#
_entry.id   AF-A0A0C2NLL4-F1
#
_cell.length_a   1.000
_cell.length_b   1.000
_cell.length_c   1.000
_cell.angle_alpha   90.00
_cell.angle_beta   90.00
_cell.angle_gamma   90.00
#
_symmetry.space_group_name_H-M   'P 1'
#
loop_
_entity.id
_entity.type
_entity.pdbx_description
1 polymer ?
#
loop_
_entity_poly.entity_id
_entity_poly.type
_entity_poly.pdbx_seq_one_letter_code
_entity_poly.pdbx_strand_id
1 'polypeptide(L)'
;MNYDNLDGVFEIPKKCLEEQPLKTYINNLLTWVQNIVYEEGLVVKTLEDVASLVVLSVLVSISYRKACDHGGVVFTSDETIQKLDELFVVIEQEVTFRESINKWNAKMIYNKYIPALLHLLTALYMEYCDDIPTISEKIEITIFQNKQQGMRYQSKETILDARSMGEKTKKDDVFEAIINNPDKLKQFEEGLLKFVNVQLSPMGRTVSNFNSDFDDGVNLILLCGALGNFYVAGHIYSLKPITRPEKESNIRCAFEILNDLEVSTTFIDVNEMVDGNKRATLKVLYSIFKRYK
;
A
#
# COMPACT_ATOMS: atom_id res chain seq x y z
N MET A 1 -7.22 -20.09 4.01
CA MET A 1 -7.17 -21.57 4.01
C MET A 1 -5.97 -21.98 4.83
N ASN A 2 -5.97 -23.17 5.43
CA ASN A 2 -4.76 -23.68 6.06
C ASN A 2 -3.98 -24.44 4.97
N TYR A 3 -2.87 -23.87 4.52
CA TYR A 3 -2.21 -24.29 3.29
C TYR A 3 -1.06 -25.29 3.49
N ASP A 4 -0.88 -25.78 4.71
CA ASP A 4 0.17 -26.77 5.04
C ASP A 4 -0.07 -28.15 4.39
N ASN A 5 -1.29 -28.41 3.90
CA ASN A 5 -1.65 -29.60 3.13
C ASN A 5 -2.02 -29.24 1.69
N LEU A 6 -1.01 -29.15 0.82
CA LEU A 6 -1.19 -29.09 -0.64
C LEU A 6 -1.57 -30.46 -1.27
N ASP A 7 -1.97 -31.44 -0.46
CA ASP A 7 -2.36 -32.79 -0.91
C ASP A 7 -3.62 -32.81 -1.81
N GLY A 8 -4.35 -31.70 -1.89
CA GLY A 8 -5.38 -31.50 -2.90
C GLY A 8 -4.78 -30.86 -4.16
N VAL A 9 -4.97 -31.47 -5.33
CA VAL A 9 -4.56 -30.85 -6.60
C VAL A 9 -5.42 -29.60 -6.82
N PHE A 10 -4.81 -28.43 -6.65
CA PHE A 10 -5.39 -27.13 -6.97
C PHE A 10 -5.08 -26.80 -8.42
N GLU A 11 -6.12 -26.53 -9.21
CA GLU A 11 -6.00 -26.14 -10.60
C GLU A 11 -6.55 -24.74 -10.80
N ILE A 12 -5.79 -23.93 -11.53
CA ILE A 12 -6.21 -22.62 -12.00
C ILE A 12 -6.21 -22.68 -13.53
N PRO A 13 -7.38 -22.83 -14.16
CA PRO A 13 -7.49 -22.81 -15.60
C PRO A 13 -6.91 -21.51 -16.15
N LYS A 14 -6.15 -21.56 -17.25
CA LYS A 14 -5.57 -20.37 -17.89
C LYS A 14 -6.60 -19.28 -18.16
N LYS A 15 -7.83 -19.68 -18.53
CA LYS A 15 -8.95 -18.76 -18.75
C LYS A 15 -9.23 -17.86 -17.54
N CYS A 16 -9.08 -18.37 -16.31
CA CYS A 16 -9.31 -17.59 -15.09
C CYS A 16 -8.26 -16.49 -14.91
N LEU A 17 -7.03 -16.67 -15.41
CA LEU A 17 -5.99 -15.62 -15.39
C LEU A 17 -6.21 -14.56 -16.48
N GLU A 18 -7.05 -14.86 -17.47
CA GLU A 18 -7.39 -13.94 -18.56
C GLU A 18 -8.65 -13.11 -18.29
N GLU A 19 -9.35 -13.38 -17.18
CA GLU A 19 -10.53 -12.62 -16.74
C GLU A 19 -10.15 -11.21 -16.28
N GLN A 20 -10.99 -10.23 -16.62
CA GLN A 20 -10.87 -8.87 -16.07
C GLN A 20 -11.55 -8.79 -14.70
N PRO A 21 -11.05 -7.98 -13.75
CA PRO A 21 -9.88 -7.09 -13.85
C PRO A 21 -8.51 -7.77 -13.62
N LEU A 22 -8.48 -9.06 -13.28
CA LEU A 22 -7.26 -9.80 -12.88
C LEU A 22 -6.16 -9.77 -13.95
N LYS A 23 -6.49 -9.98 -15.23
CA LYS A 23 -5.51 -9.98 -16.32
C LYS A 23 -4.74 -8.66 -16.41
N THR A 24 -5.44 -7.53 -16.31
CA THR A 24 -4.83 -6.21 -16.34
C THR A 24 -3.92 -6.02 -15.14
N TYR A 25 -4.36 -6.47 -13.96
CA TYR A 25 -3.54 -6.41 -12.76
C TYR A 25 -2.25 -7.23 -12.87
N ILE A 26 -2.34 -8.47 -13.36
CA ILE A 26 -1.16 -9.33 -13.60
C ILE A 26 -0.19 -8.64 -14.55
N ASN A 27 -0.67 -8.06 -15.65
CA ASN A 27 0.18 -7.37 -16.61
C ASN A 27 0.88 -6.15 -16.00
N ASN A 28 0.20 -5.39 -15.13
CA ASN A 28 0.80 -4.26 -14.43
C ASN A 28 1.91 -4.73 -13.49
N LEU A 29 1.68 -5.79 -12.72
CA LEU A 29 2.70 -6.38 -11.85
C LEU A 29 3.91 -6.89 -12.66
N LEU A 30 3.68 -7.59 -13.77
CA LEU A 30 4.76 -8.08 -14.64
C LEU A 30 5.57 -6.94 -15.25
N THR A 31 4.90 -5.87 -15.69
CA THR A 31 5.56 -4.68 -16.23
C THR A 31 6.43 -4.01 -15.16
N TRP A 32 5.90 -3.88 -13.94
CA TRP A 32 6.63 -3.33 -12.81
C TRP A 32 7.88 -4.16 -12.46
N VAL A 33 7.74 -5.48 -12.30
CA VAL A 33 8.88 -6.36 -12.04
C VAL A 33 9.90 -6.24 -13.16
N GLN A 34 9.46 -6.30 -14.42
CA GLN A 34 10.35 -6.20 -15.58
C GLN A 34 11.12 -4.87 -15.57
N ASN A 35 10.49 -3.74 -15.27
CA ASN A 35 11.16 -2.45 -15.23
C ASN A 35 12.28 -2.39 -14.19
N ILE A 36 12.13 -3.10 -13.07
CA ILE A 36 13.15 -3.15 -12.01
C ILE A 36 14.31 -4.06 -12.39
N VAL A 37 14.02 -5.26 -12.89
CA VAL A 37 15.05 -6.28 -13.11
C VAL A 37 15.72 -6.19 -14.48
N TYR A 38 15.24 -5.30 -15.36
CA TYR A 38 15.77 -5.13 -16.72
C TYR A 38 17.24 -4.69 -16.73
N GLU A 39 17.62 -3.75 -15.86
CA GLU A 39 18.99 -3.24 -15.79
C GLU A 39 20.00 -4.32 -15.38
N GLU A 40 19.55 -5.34 -14.64
CA GLU A 40 20.32 -6.52 -14.26
C GLU A 40 20.31 -7.63 -15.33
N GLY A 41 19.74 -7.36 -16.51
CA GLY A 41 19.71 -8.28 -17.64
C GLY A 41 18.69 -9.43 -17.53
N LEU A 42 17.74 -9.34 -16.60
CA LEU A 42 16.70 -10.34 -16.42
C LEU A 42 15.47 -10.04 -17.28
N VAL A 43 14.86 -11.11 -17.82
CA VAL A 43 13.67 -11.03 -18.67
C VAL A 43 12.53 -11.79 -18.02
N VAL A 44 11.42 -11.10 -17.79
CA VAL A 44 10.21 -11.59 -17.13
C VAL A 44 9.04 -11.44 -18.09
N LYS A 45 8.41 -12.56 -18.47
CA LYS A 45 7.25 -12.58 -19.37
C LYS A 45 6.01 -13.17 -18.72
N THR A 46 6.21 -14.01 -17.73
CA THR A 46 5.16 -14.77 -17.04
C THR A 46 5.36 -14.70 -15.54
N LEU A 47 4.27 -14.97 -14.80
CA LEU A 47 4.34 -15.12 -13.34
C LEU A 47 5.32 -16.24 -12.93
N GLU A 48 5.47 -17.28 -13.73
CA GLU A 48 6.44 -18.35 -13.44
C GLU A 48 7.90 -17.88 -13.51
N ASP A 49 8.21 -16.90 -14.36
CA ASP A 49 9.55 -16.31 -14.43
C ASP A 49 9.84 -15.52 -13.13
N VAL A 50 8.81 -14.82 -12.62
CA VAL A 50 8.88 -14.08 -11.36
C VAL A 50 9.08 -15.00 -10.17
N ALA A 51 8.50 -16.20 -10.16
CA ALA A 51 8.65 -17.15 -9.05
C ALA A 51 10.10 -17.66 -8.85
N SER A 52 11.01 -17.34 -9.76
CA SER A 52 12.43 -17.72 -9.61
C SER A 52 13.10 -16.95 -8.47
N LEU A 53 13.95 -17.66 -7.71
CA LEU A 53 14.73 -17.07 -6.60
C LEU A 53 15.57 -15.88 -7.09
N VAL A 54 16.16 -15.96 -8.28
CA VAL A 54 16.99 -14.90 -8.85
C VAL A 54 16.17 -13.64 -9.11
N VAL A 55 15.00 -13.76 -9.76
CA VAL A 55 14.15 -12.59 -10.04
C VAL A 55 13.64 -11.97 -8.73
N LEU A 56 13.19 -12.77 -7.77
CA LEU A 56 12.71 -12.25 -6.48
C LEU A 56 13.81 -11.58 -5.66
N SER A 57 14.99 -12.18 -5.59
CA SER A 57 16.12 -11.62 -4.83
C SER A 57 16.62 -10.31 -5.44
N VAL A 58 16.70 -10.20 -6.77
CA VAL A 58 17.04 -8.95 -7.46
C VAL A 58 15.95 -7.90 -7.26
N LEU A 59 14.68 -8.27 -7.46
CA LEU A 59 13.54 -7.37 -7.23
C LEU A 59 13.59 -6.77 -5.82
N VAL A 60 13.72 -7.60 -4.79
CA VAL A 60 13.79 -7.14 -3.39
C VAL A 60 15.04 -6.28 -3.16
N SER A 61 16.18 -6.68 -3.71
CA SER A 61 17.44 -5.94 -3.50
C SER A 61 17.36 -4.52 -4.05
N ILE A 62 16.82 -4.36 -5.25
CA ILE A 62 16.69 -3.04 -5.90
C ILE A 62 15.57 -2.24 -5.25
N SER A 63 14.39 -2.85 -5.08
CA SER A 63 13.23 -2.15 -4.54
C SER A 63 13.43 -1.61 -3.13
N TYR A 64 14.11 -2.38 -2.27
CA TYR A 64 14.26 -2.06 -0.84
C TYR A 64 15.69 -1.69 -0.45
N ARG A 65 16.61 -1.58 -1.43
CA ARG A 65 18.03 -1.28 -1.24
C ARG A 65 18.70 -2.19 -0.19
N LYS A 66 18.38 -3.48 -0.23
CA LYS A 66 18.95 -4.51 0.65
C LYS A 66 19.93 -5.36 -0.13
N ALA A 67 21.07 -5.68 0.48
CA ALA A 67 21.94 -6.71 -0.06
C ALA A 67 21.27 -8.08 0.16
N CYS A 68 20.76 -8.69 -0.90
CA CYS A 68 20.30 -10.08 -0.87
C CYS A 68 21.31 -10.96 -1.60
N ASP A 69 21.41 -12.23 -1.21
CA ASP A 69 22.05 -13.23 -2.07
C ASP A 69 21.18 -13.40 -3.32
N HIS A 70 21.68 -13.01 -4.48
CA HIS A 70 20.97 -13.06 -5.76
C HIS A 70 20.74 -14.49 -6.29
N GLY A 71 20.85 -15.49 -5.43
CA GLY A 71 20.69 -16.89 -5.81
C GLY A 71 21.84 -17.36 -6.69
N GLY A 72 23.06 -17.39 -6.13
CA GLY A 72 24.16 -18.17 -6.72
C GLY A 72 23.74 -19.62 -7.01
N VAL A 73 24.60 -20.42 -7.67
CA VAL A 73 24.24 -21.79 -8.11
C VAL A 73 23.65 -22.62 -6.95
N VAL A 74 22.37 -22.94 -7.06
CA VAL A 74 21.65 -23.80 -6.13
C VAL A 74 21.53 -25.19 -6.76
N PHE A 75 21.81 -26.25 -6.00
CA PHE A 75 21.90 -27.61 -6.54
C PHE A 75 20.68 -28.46 -6.19
N THR A 76 19.88 -28.05 -5.21
CA THR A 76 18.72 -28.83 -4.74
C THR A 76 17.45 -27.98 -4.54
N SER A 77 16.31 -28.67 -4.51
CA SER A 77 15.02 -28.07 -4.13
C SER A 77 15.05 -27.47 -2.73
N ASP A 78 15.69 -28.19 -1.80
CA ASP A 78 15.69 -27.83 -0.38
C ASP A 78 16.56 -26.58 -0.13
N GLU A 79 17.70 -26.48 -0.80
CA GLU A 79 18.53 -25.25 -0.79
C GLU A 79 17.78 -24.05 -1.39
N THR A 80 16.98 -24.27 -2.45
CA THR A 80 16.20 -23.18 -3.08
C THR A 80 15.12 -22.69 -2.13
N ILE A 81 14.40 -23.61 -1.48
CA ILE A 81 13.37 -23.29 -0.48
C ILE A 81 14.00 -22.56 0.71
N GLN A 82 15.15 -23.03 1.21
CA GLN A 82 15.86 -22.37 2.31
C GLN A 82 16.25 -20.92 1.95
N LYS A 83 16.81 -20.68 0.76
CA LYS A 83 17.15 -19.32 0.33
C LYS A 83 15.92 -18.42 0.13
N LEU A 84 14.80 -18.99 -0.32
CA LEU A 84 13.53 -18.26 -0.35
C LEU A 84 13.05 -17.91 1.06
N ASP A 85 13.18 -18.80 2.04
CA ASP A 85 12.83 -18.50 3.44
C ASP A 85 13.72 -17.37 4.00
N GLU A 86 15.03 -17.39 3.73
CA GLU A 86 15.94 -16.32 4.11
C GLU A 86 15.55 -14.97 3.48
N LEU A 87 15.19 -14.97 2.18
CA LEU A 87 14.68 -13.79 1.50
C LEU A 87 13.36 -13.31 2.14
N PHE A 88 12.49 -14.23 2.56
CA PHE A 88 11.19 -13.88 3.13
C PHE A 88 11.32 -13.25 4.51
N VAL A 89 12.33 -13.63 5.30
CA VAL A 89 12.67 -12.90 6.52
C VAL A 89 13.01 -11.44 6.23
N VAL A 90 13.67 -11.13 5.11
CA VAL A 90 13.94 -9.74 4.68
C VAL A 90 12.65 -9.05 4.25
N ILE A 91 11.84 -9.71 3.42
CA ILE A 91 10.57 -9.16 2.92
C ILE A 91 9.62 -8.83 4.08
N GLU A 92 9.49 -9.71 5.08
CA GLU A 92 8.61 -9.50 6.24
C GLU A 92 9.02 -8.34 7.15
N GLN A 93 10.29 -7.90 7.08
CA GLN A 93 10.76 -6.72 7.80
C GLN A 93 10.32 -5.43 7.12
N GLU A 94 10.24 -5.43 5.79
CA GLU A 94 9.95 -4.24 4.99
C GLU A 94 8.46 -4.12 4.66
N VAL A 95 7.79 -5.24 4.35
CA VAL A 95 6.39 -5.27 3.95
C VAL A 95 5.48 -5.12 5.18
N THR A 96 4.69 -4.05 5.19
CA THR A 96 3.70 -3.80 6.24
C THR A 96 2.29 -4.31 5.92
N PHE A 97 2.08 -4.78 4.68
CA PHE A 97 0.80 -5.28 4.18
C PHE A 97 0.43 -6.65 4.77
N ARG A 98 -0.33 -6.63 5.87
CA ARG A 98 -0.63 -7.81 6.70
C ARG A 98 -1.64 -8.80 6.10
N GLU A 99 -2.52 -8.38 5.19
CA GLU A 99 -3.51 -9.29 4.58
C GLU A 99 -2.83 -10.42 3.77
N SER A 100 -1.56 -10.22 3.40
CA SER A 100 -0.77 -11.13 2.57
C SER A 100 0.20 -12.03 3.36
N ILE A 101 0.58 -11.69 4.61
CA ILE A 101 1.72 -12.34 5.30
C ILE A 101 1.52 -13.86 5.50
N ASN A 102 0.27 -14.35 5.63
CA ASN A 102 -0.01 -15.78 5.76
C ASN A 102 -0.53 -16.44 4.46
N LYS A 103 -0.33 -15.78 3.32
CA LYS A 103 -0.86 -16.22 2.01
C LYS A 103 0.20 -16.83 1.09
N TRP A 104 1.47 -16.74 1.48
CA TRP A 104 2.60 -17.27 0.73
C TRP A 104 3.68 -17.80 1.68
N ASN A 105 4.46 -18.76 1.21
CA ASN A 105 5.65 -19.28 1.87
C ASN A 105 6.61 -19.84 0.81
N ALA A 106 7.86 -20.14 1.19
CA ALA A 106 8.90 -20.51 0.24
C ALA A 106 8.51 -21.73 -0.60
N LYS A 107 7.87 -22.73 0.02
CA LYS A 107 7.41 -23.94 -0.67
C LYS A 107 6.33 -23.64 -1.71
N MET A 108 5.40 -22.73 -1.46
CA MET A 108 4.38 -22.34 -2.43
C MET A 108 4.98 -21.62 -3.63
N ILE A 109 5.91 -20.69 -3.39
CA ILE A 109 6.55 -19.92 -4.44
C ILE A 109 7.46 -20.82 -5.27
N TYR A 110 8.24 -21.70 -4.62
CA TYR A 110 9.02 -22.75 -5.29
C TYR A 110 8.15 -23.64 -6.19
N ASN A 111 6.97 -24.03 -5.71
CA ASN A 111 6.01 -24.81 -6.48
C ASN A 111 5.17 -23.98 -7.47
N LYS A 112 5.52 -22.71 -7.70
CA LYS A 112 4.85 -21.78 -8.63
C LYS A 112 3.35 -21.64 -8.39
N TYR A 113 2.93 -21.68 -7.12
CA TYR A 113 1.52 -21.51 -6.78
C TYR A 113 1.09 -20.06 -7.00
N ILE A 114 0.35 -19.84 -8.09
CA ILE A 114 0.01 -18.50 -8.59
C ILE A 114 -0.67 -17.59 -7.55
N PRO A 115 -1.66 -18.03 -6.75
CA PRO A 115 -2.29 -17.15 -5.76
C PRO A 115 -1.30 -16.65 -4.71
N ALA A 116 -0.40 -17.51 -4.23
CA ALA A 116 0.66 -17.12 -3.30
C ALA A 116 1.61 -16.11 -3.94
N LEU A 117 2.02 -16.34 -5.19
CA LEU A 117 2.88 -15.41 -5.90
C LEU A 117 2.21 -14.05 -6.13
N LEU A 118 0.92 -14.03 -6.47
CA LEU A 118 0.17 -12.78 -6.61
C LEU A 118 0.08 -12.04 -5.29
N HIS A 119 -0.22 -12.73 -4.20
CA HIS A 119 -0.22 -12.13 -2.87
C HIS A 119 1.14 -11.53 -2.48
N LEU A 120 2.24 -12.24 -2.75
CA LEU A 120 3.60 -11.74 -2.53
C LEU A 120 3.88 -10.49 -3.36
N LEU A 121 3.61 -10.55 -4.67
CA LEU A 121 3.85 -9.43 -5.58
C LEU A 121 2.98 -8.22 -5.26
N THR A 122 1.72 -8.43 -4.90
CA THR A 122 0.86 -7.36 -4.40
C THR A 122 1.47 -6.71 -3.17
N ALA A 123 1.94 -7.50 -2.19
CA ALA A 123 2.52 -6.95 -0.97
C ALA A 123 3.80 -6.14 -1.26
N LEU A 124 4.66 -6.64 -2.15
CA LEU A 124 5.88 -5.93 -2.56
C LEU A 124 5.58 -4.68 -3.38
N TYR A 125 4.61 -4.76 -4.29
CA TYR A 125 4.21 -3.64 -5.13
C TYR A 125 3.66 -2.49 -4.28
N MET A 126 2.81 -2.80 -3.30
CA MET A 126 2.13 -1.80 -2.48
C MET A 126 3.05 -1.07 -1.50
N GLU A 127 4.16 -1.68 -1.11
CA GLU A 127 5.17 -1.03 -0.26
C GLU A 127 6.18 -0.24 -1.11
N TYR A 128 6.38 -0.61 -2.38
CA TYR A 128 7.35 0.03 -3.28
C TYR A 128 6.76 1.15 -4.15
N CYS A 129 5.51 1.03 -4.61
CA CYS A 129 4.85 2.01 -5.47
C CYS A 129 3.83 2.84 -4.69
N ASP A 130 4.04 4.17 -4.64
CA ASP A 130 3.07 5.13 -4.10
C ASP A 130 1.79 5.22 -4.96
N ASP A 131 1.92 4.93 -6.26
CA ASP A 131 0.81 4.80 -7.20
C ASP A 131 0.25 3.38 -7.17
N ILE A 132 -0.79 3.16 -6.37
CA ILE A 132 -1.65 1.98 -6.53
C ILE A 132 -2.26 2.12 -7.93
N PRO A 133 -2.11 1.13 -8.84
CA PRO A 133 -2.78 1.18 -10.13
C PRO A 133 -4.26 1.42 -9.83
N THR A 134 -4.87 2.36 -10.56
CA THR A 134 -6.25 2.81 -10.35
C THR A 134 -7.20 1.63 -10.55
N ILE A 135 -7.31 0.80 -9.52
CA ILE A 135 -8.09 -0.41 -9.48
C ILE A 135 -9.22 -0.07 -8.53
N SER A 136 -10.28 0.50 -9.09
CA SER A 136 -11.51 0.81 -8.37
C SER A 136 -12.32 -0.44 -8.01
N GLU A 137 -11.81 -1.64 -8.34
CA GLU A 137 -12.51 -2.92 -8.24
C GLU A 137 -11.77 -3.94 -7.38
N LYS A 138 -12.50 -4.95 -6.91
CA LYS A 138 -11.93 -6.08 -6.19
C LYS A 138 -11.25 -7.04 -7.18
N ILE A 139 -9.97 -7.35 -6.98
CA ILE A 139 -9.24 -8.35 -7.76
C ILE A 139 -9.39 -9.72 -7.09
N GLU A 140 -10.00 -10.66 -7.78
CA GLU A 140 -10.19 -12.04 -7.32
C GLU A 140 -9.62 -13.03 -8.33
N ILE A 141 -9.11 -14.16 -7.83
CA ILE A 141 -8.75 -15.33 -8.62
C ILE A 141 -9.68 -16.49 -8.29
N THR A 142 -10.15 -17.19 -9.33
CA THR A 142 -10.96 -18.40 -9.16
C THR A 142 -10.04 -19.63 -9.12
N ILE A 143 -10.14 -20.41 -8.04
CA ILE A 143 -9.34 -21.60 -7.80
C ILE A 143 -10.27 -22.82 -7.77
N PHE A 144 -9.90 -23.87 -8.50
CA PHE A 144 -10.62 -25.13 -8.50
C PHE A 144 -9.84 -26.19 -7.72
N GLN A 145 -10.54 -26.93 -6.86
CA GLN A 145 -9.97 -28.04 -6.13
C GLN A 145 -10.62 -29.34 -6.60
N ASN A 146 -9.79 -30.30 -7.03
CA ASN A 146 -10.24 -31.64 -7.39
C ASN A 146 -10.21 -32.54 -6.14
N LYS A 147 -11.36 -33.10 -5.75
CA LYS A 147 -11.42 -34.17 -4.73
C LYS A 147 -11.40 -35.54 -5.38
N GLN A 148 -10.90 -36.54 -4.63
CA GLN A 148 -10.74 -37.94 -5.06
C GLN A 148 -12.04 -38.65 -5.53
N GLN A 149 -13.21 -38.00 -5.46
CA GLN A 149 -14.51 -38.54 -5.93
C GLN A 149 -15.08 -37.80 -7.16
N GLY A 150 -14.26 -37.01 -7.88
CA GLY A 150 -14.70 -36.31 -9.10
C GLY A 150 -15.54 -35.05 -8.86
N MET A 151 -15.78 -34.67 -7.59
CA MET A 151 -16.37 -33.37 -7.26
C MET A 151 -15.31 -32.27 -7.38
N ARG A 152 -15.61 -31.26 -8.20
CA ARG A 152 -14.80 -30.04 -8.38
C ARG A 152 -15.40 -28.92 -7.54
N TYR A 153 -14.66 -28.46 -6.53
CA TYR A 153 -15.06 -27.29 -5.74
C TYR A 153 -14.48 -26.02 -6.37
N GLN A 154 -15.28 -24.97 -6.48
CA GLN A 154 -14.85 -23.65 -6.91
C GLN A 154 -14.76 -22.73 -5.69
N SER A 155 -13.61 -22.10 -5.54
CA SER A 155 -13.38 -21.06 -4.54
C SER A 155 -12.87 -19.79 -5.21
N LYS A 156 -13.16 -18.64 -4.62
CA LYS A 156 -12.58 -17.36 -5.01
C LYS A 156 -11.64 -16.89 -3.92
N GLU A 157 -10.45 -16.48 -4.32
CA GLU A 157 -9.46 -15.87 -3.44
C GLU A 157 -9.28 -14.40 -3.86
N THR A 158 -9.49 -13.49 -2.91
CA THR A 158 -9.24 -12.06 -3.11
C THR A 158 -7.75 -11.82 -3.10
N ILE A 159 -7.19 -11.29 -4.19
CA ILE A 159 -5.77 -10.90 -4.28
C ILE A 159 -5.56 -9.48 -3.75
N LEU A 160 -6.45 -8.57 -4.16
CA LEU A 160 -6.44 -7.16 -3.77
C LEU A 160 -7.88 -6.68 -3.67
N ASP A 161 -8.23 -6.00 -2.58
CA ASP A 161 -9.49 -5.27 -2.49
C ASP A 161 -9.18 -3.82 -2.15
N ALA A 162 -9.13 -2.97 -3.17
CA ALA A 162 -8.81 -1.55 -3.00
C ALA A 162 -9.73 -0.82 -2.00
N ARG A 163 -10.93 -1.37 -1.73
CA ARG A 163 -11.85 -0.85 -0.72
C ARG A 163 -11.50 -1.28 0.71
N SER A 164 -10.86 -2.44 0.89
CA SER A 164 -10.33 -2.87 2.21
C SER A 164 -8.96 -2.29 2.50
N MET A 165 -8.21 -1.86 1.48
CA MET A 165 -6.92 -1.17 1.64
C MET A 165 -7.00 0.15 2.42
N GLY A 166 -8.19 0.75 2.56
CA GLY A 166 -8.43 1.87 3.48
C GLY A 166 -8.36 1.50 4.98
N GLU A 167 -8.20 0.20 5.29
CA GLU A 167 -8.03 -0.35 6.62
C GLU A 167 -6.75 -1.20 6.73
N LYS A 168 -5.81 -0.73 7.57
CA LYS A 168 -4.80 -1.50 8.32
C LYS A 168 -3.43 -1.67 7.68
N THR A 169 -2.68 -0.58 7.68
CA THR A 169 -1.24 -0.64 7.95
C THR A 169 -0.98 -0.76 9.47
N LYS A 170 0.18 -1.29 9.92
CA LYS A 170 0.60 -1.24 11.35
C LYS A 170 0.55 0.19 11.94
N LYS A 171 0.60 1.23 11.08
CA LYS A 171 0.48 2.65 11.45
C LYS A 171 -0.97 3.02 11.80
N ASP A 172 -1.94 2.41 11.12
CA ASP A 172 -3.36 2.51 11.45
C ASP A 172 -3.69 1.80 12.76
N ASP A 173 -3.06 0.67 13.11
CA ASP A 173 -3.34 -0.01 14.39
C ASP A 173 -3.13 0.92 15.61
N VAL A 174 -2.09 1.76 15.59
CA VAL A 174 -1.82 2.74 16.65
C VAL A 174 -2.82 3.90 16.59
N PHE A 175 -3.12 4.40 15.40
CA PHE A 175 -4.09 5.47 15.20
C PHE A 175 -5.51 5.04 15.61
N GLU A 176 -5.94 3.85 15.20
CA GLU A 176 -7.20 3.22 15.58
C GLU A 176 -7.24 2.96 17.09
N ALA A 177 -6.14 2.52 17.71
CA ALA A 177 -6.07 2.39 19.17
C ALA A 177 -6.20 3.73 19.91
N ILE A 178 -5.75 4.84 19.30
CA ILE A 178 -5.92 6.20 19.83
C ILE A 178 -7.36 6.68 19.63
N ILE A 179 -7.91 6.59 18.43
CA ILE A 179 -9.28 7.06 18.11
C ILE A 179 -10.36 6.29 18.89
N ASN A 180 -10.19 4.99 19.07
CA ASN A 180 -11.15 4.17 19.79
C ASN A 180 -11.05 4.31 21.33
N ASN A 181 -10.11 5.12 21.83
CA ASN A 181 -9.94 5.42 23.25
C ASN A 181 -10.17 6.93 23.52
N PRO A 182 -11.29 7.31 24.16
CA PRO A 182 -11.66 8.72 24.35
C PRO A 182 -10.60 9.59 25.06
N ASP A 183 -9.93 9.04 26.08
CA ASP A 183 -8.93 9.78 26.86
C ASP A 183 -7.65 10.01 26.04
N LYS A 184 -7.20 8.98 25.31
CA LYS A 184 -6.04 9.09 24.41
C LYS A 184 -6.35 10.01 23.23
N LEU A 185 -7.56 9.93 22.67
CA LEU A 185 -8.00 10.79 21.58
C LEU A 185 -7.94 12.26 22.00
N LYS A 186 -8.43 12.60 23.21
CA LYS A 186 -8.37 13.98 23.70
C LYS A 186 -6.93 14.50 23.83
N GLN A 187 -6.04 13.72 24.44
CA GLN A 187 -4.63 14.09 24.57
C GLN A 187 -3.94 14.23 23.20
N PHE A 188 -4.29 13.34 22.27
CA PHE A 188 -3.79 13.34 20.91
C PHE A 188 -4.24 14.61 20.15
N GLU A 189 -5.52 14.97 20.27
CA GLU A 189 -6.09 16.18 19.68
C GLU A 189 -5.44 17.46 20.24
N GLU A 190 -5.24 17.54 21.55
CA GLU A 190 -4.53 18.66 22.19
C GLU A 190 -3.07 18.76 21.69
N GLY A 191 -2.40 17.62 21.55
CA GLY A 191 -1.05 17.54 20.99
C GLY A 191 -0.96 17.99 19.54
N LEU A 192 -1.91 17.54 18.69
CA LEU A 192 -1.99 17.94 17.28
C LEU A 192 -2.33 19.43 17.14
N LEU A 193 -3.31 19.95 17.90
CA LEU A 193 -3.63 21.38 17.88
C LEU A 193 -2.41 22.23 18.24
N LYS A 194 -1.65 21.82 19.27
CA LYS A 194 -0.42 22.52 19.65
C LYS A 194 0.63 22.46 18.53
N PHE A 195 0.82 21.28 17.94
CA PHE A 195 1.76 21.10 16.83
C PHE A 195 1.40 22.00 15.63
N VAL A 196 0.15 21.94 15.15
CA VAL A 196 -0.29 22.73 14.00
C VAL A 196 -0.21 24.23 14.29
N ASN A 197 -0.72 24.68 15.44
CA ASN A 197 -0.74 26.11 15.77
C ASN A 197 0.66 26.71 15.90
N VAL A 198 1.66 25.93 16.32
CA VAL A 198 3.06 26.38 16.29
C VAL A 198 3.49 26.73 14.86
N GLN A 199 3.14 25.89 13.88
CA GLN A 199 3.53 26.11 12.48
C GLN A 199 2.73 27.22 11.80
N LEU A 200 1.44 27.38 12.14
CA LEU A 200 0.53 28.33 11.50
C LEU A 200 0.53 29.72 12.15
N SER A 201 0.97 29.84 13.40
CA SER A 201 0.99 31.12 14.12
C SER A 201 1.81 32.23 13.44
N PRO A 202 2.97 31.98 12.78
CA PRO A 202 3.71 33.01 12.06
C PRO A 202 2.94 33.59 10.86
N MET A 203 1.95 32.85 10.36
CA MET A 203 1.07 33.26 9.25
C MET A 203 -0.22 33.93 9.76
N GLY A 204 -0.33 34.20 11.07
CA GLY A 204 -1.52 34.79 11.68
C GLY A 204 -2.74 33.85 11.68
N ARG A 205 -2.52 32.54 11.56
CA ARG A 205 -3.57 31.51 11.52
C ARG A 205 -3.62 30.78 12.85
N THR A 206 -4.82 30.37 13.27
CA THR A 206 -5.05 29.54 14.45
C THR A 206 -6.16 28.56 14.15
N VAL A 207 -5.94 27.30 14.46
CA VAL A 207 -6.90 26.21 14.33
C VAL A 207 -7.36 25.77 15.72
N SER A 208 -8.63 25.39 15.81
CA SER A 208 -9.30 24.95 17.04
C SER A 208 -10.26 23.79 16.83
N ASN A 209 -10.73 23.58 15.59
CA ASN A 209 -11.74 22.58 15.27
C ASN A 209 -11.37 21.78 14.01
N PHE A 210 -11.06 20.49 14.22
CA PHE A 210 -10.72 19.57 13.12
C PHE A 210 -11.87 19.27 12.14
N ASN A 211 -13.12 19.61 12.48
CA ASN A 211 -14.27 19.40 11.60
C ASN A 211 -14.43 20.49 10.54
N SER A 212 -13.87 21.69 10.78
CA SER A 212 -14.15 22.88 9.98
C SER A 212 -12.92 23.69 9.60
N ASP A 213 -11.80 23.51 10.28
CA ASP A 213 -10.64 24.38 10.04
C ASP A 213 -9.74 23.84 8.92
N PHE A 214 -10.04 22.66 8.37
CA PHE A 214 -9.27 22.00 7.31
C PHE A 214 -10.12 21.55 6.12
N ASP A 215 -11.46 21.65 6.21
CA ASP A 215 -12.40 21.16 5.18
C ASP A 215 -12.28 21.93 3.86
N ASP A 216 -11.71 23.14 3.92
CA ASP A 216 -11.50 24.02 2.78
C ASP A 216 -10.09 23.90 2.14
N GLY A 217 -9.23 23.09 2.76
CA GLY A 217 -7.85 22.82 2.35
C GLY A 217 -6.84 23.96 2.56
N VAL A 218 -7.27 25.19 2.89
CA VAL A 218 -6.36 26.36 2.95
C VAL A 218 -5.35 26.20 4.08
N ASN A 219 -5.82 25.89 5.30
CA ASN A 219 -4.92 25.69 6.43
C ASN A 219 -3.99 24.48 6.24
N LEU A 220 -4.44 23.45 5.50
CA LEU A 220 -3.61 22.29 5.19
C LEU A 220 -2.45 22.66 4.25
N ILE A 221 -2.73 23.41 3.18
CA ILE A 221 -1.70 23.91 2.24
C ILE A 221 -0.68 24.79 2.97
N LEU A 222 -1.14 25.71 3.79
CA LEU A 222 -0.27 26.60 4.57
C LEU A 222 0.60 25.82 5.55
N LEU A 223 0.05 24.78 6.19
CA LEU A 223 0.81 23.88 7.07
C LEU A 223 1.91 23.15 6.29
N CYS A 224 1.61 22.66 5.08
CA CYS A 224 2.60 21.99 4.22
C CYS A 224 3.76 22.93 3.86
N GLY A 225 3.45 24.17 3.44
CA GLY A 225 4.47 25.18 3.14
C GLY A 225 5.33 25.55 4.36
N ALA A 226 4.70 25.68 5.53
CA ALA A 226 5.40 25.95 6.79
C ALA A 226 6.41 24.84 7.14
N LEU A 227 5.99 23.58 7.04
CA LEU A 227 6.80 22.41 7.36
C LEU A 227 7.90 22.14 6.33
N GLY A 228 7.59 22.34 5.05
CA GLY A 228 8.55 22.22 3.95
C GLY A 228 9.51 23.41 3.82
N ASN A 229 9.32 24.47 4.62
CA ASN A 229 10.09 25.71 4.57
C ASN A 229 10.10 26.35 3.16
N PHE A 230 8.94 26.37 2.50
CA PHE A 230 8.74 27.06 1.23
C PHE A 230 7.40 27.80 1.17
N TYR A 231 7.32 28.74 0.24
CA TYR A 231 6.10 29.49 -0.01
C TYR A 231 5.25 28.77 -1.07
N VAL A 232 3.98 28.52 -0.75
CA VAL A 232 3.00 28.00 -1.73
C VAL A 232 2.36 29.17 -2.46
N ALA A 233 2.53 29.22 -3.78
CA ALA A 233 2.05 30.34 -4.58
C ALA A 233 0.51 30.42 -4.61
N GLY A 234 -0.07 31.57 -4.26
CA GLY A 234 -1.53 31.74 -4.19
C GLY A 234 -2.31 31.60 -5.50
N HIS A 235 -1.67 31.29 -6.63
CA HIS A 235 -2.34 30.99 -7.89
C HIS A 235 -2.60 29.49 -8.09
N ILE A 236 -1.96 28.61 -7.29
CA ILE A 236 -2.15 27.15 -7.39
C ILE A 236 -3.26 26.63 -6.47
N TYR A 237 -3.84 27.50 -5.63
CA TYR A 237 -4.96 27.17 -4.75
C TYR A 237 -5.84 28.39 -4.47
N SER A 238 -7.07 28.15 -4.03
CA SER A 238 -8.05 29.18 -3.68
C SER A 238 -7.90 29.59 -2.22
N LEU A 239 -7.55 30.85 -1.94
CA LEU A 239 -7.41 31.40 -0.58
C LEU A 239 -8.75 31.57 0.17
N LYS A 240 -9.86 31.64 -0.58
CA LYS A 240 -11.23 31.79 -0.07
C LYS A 240 -12.16 30.88 -0.87
N PRO A 241 -12.01 29.55 -0.74
CA PRO A 241 -12.85 28.62 -1.47
C PRO A 241 -14.31 28.73 -0.96
N ILE A 242 -15.24 28.87 -1.88
CA ILE A 242 -16.69 28.98 -1.61
C ILE A 242 -17.39 27.71 -2.08
N THR A 243 -16.98 27.16 -3.22
CA THR A 243 -17.62 26.00 -3.83
C THR A 243 -16.94 24.70 -3.41
N ARG A 244 -17.70 23.60 -3.36
CA ARG A 244 -17.16 22.26 -3.08
C ARG A 244 -15.99 21.90 -4.02
N PRO A 245 -16.06 22.13 -5.35
CA PRO A 245 -14.93 21.88 -6.24
C PRO A 245 -13.67 22.69 -5.90
N GLU A 246 -13.79 23.94 -5.45
CA GLU A 246 -12.64 24.74 -5.00
C GLU A 246 -12.00 24.14 -3.75
N LYS A 247 -12.81 23.67 -2.79
CA LYS A 247 -12.31 22.97 -1.60
C LYS A 247 -11.60 21.66 -1.97
N GLU A 248 -12.22 20.84 -2.82
CA GLU A 248 -11.61 19.59 -3.32
C GLU A 248 -10.28 19.85 -4.04
N SER A 249 -10.23 20.89 -4.88
CA SER A 249 -9.01 21.32 -5.57
C SER A 249 -7.89 21.71 -4.59
N ASN A 250 -8.22 22.46 -3.53
CA ASN A 250 -7.26 22.82 -2.49
C ASN A 250 -6.73 21.59 -1.75
N ILE A 251 -7.59 20.65 -1.37
CA ILE A 251 -7.17 19.44 -0.65
C ILE A 251 -6.29 18.55 -1.54
N ARG A 252 -6.62 18.42 -2.84
CA ARG A 252 -5.76 17.72 -3.81
C ARG A 252 -4.39 18.37 -3.95
N CYS A 253 -4.35 19.69 -4.06
CA CYS A 253 -3.09 20.45 -4.08
C CYS A 253 -2.26 20.18 -2.81
N ALA A 254 -2.88 20.17 -1.63
CA ALA A 254 -2.18 19.82 -0.40
C ALA A 254 -1.62 18.40 -0.42
N PHE A 255 -2.35 17.43 -0.96
CA PHE A 255 -1.90 16.02 -1.04
C PHE A 255 -0.73 15.86 -2.01
N GLU A 256 -0.74 16.56 -3.15
CA GLU A 256 0.42 16.61 -4.06
C GLU A 256 1.66 17.14 -3.34
N ILE A 257 1.52 18.24 -2.59
CA ILE A 257 2.62 18.80 -1.78
C ILE A 257 3.08 17.80 -0.71
N LEU A 258 2.15 17.09 -0.06
CA LEU A 258 2.49 16.09 0.96
C LEU A 258 3.25 14.89 0.38
N ASN A 259 2.90 14.45 -0.82
CA ASN A 259 3.64 13.41 -1.53
C ASN A 259 5.08 13.85 -1.83
N ASP A 260 5.28 15.09 -2.30
CA ASP A 260 6.61 15.66 -2.51
C ASP A 260 7.42 15.76 -1.20
N LEU A 261 6.73 15.86 -0.06
CA LEU A 261 7.30 15.88 1.29
C LEU A 261 7.45 14.49 1.92
N GLU A 262 7.25 13.42 1.15
CA GLU A 262 7.31 12.02 1.58
C GLU A 262 6.30 11.70 2.72
N VAL A 263 5.14 12.36 2.71
CA VAL A 263 4.03 12.10 3.63
C VAL A 263 2.91 11.39 2.88
N SER A 264 2.71 10.10 3.16
CA SER A 264 1.66 9.31 2.53
C SER A 264 0.24 9.79 2.92
N THR A 265 -0.58 10.03 1.88
CA THR A 265 -2.02 10.34 1.97
C THR A 265 -2.89 9.29 1.28
N THR A 266 -2.33 8.14 0.91
CA THR A 266 -2.90 7.12 -0.01
C THR A 266 -4.27 6.56 0.43
N PHE A 267 -4.64 6.71 1.69
CA PHE A 267 -5.87 6.14 2.27
C PHE A 267 -6.82 7.18 2.85
N ILE A 268 -6.73 8.42 2.36
CA ILE A 268 -7.54 9.53 2.84
C ILE A 268 -8.37 10.05 1.68
N ASP A 269 -9.69 9.94 1.81
CA ASP A 269 -10.60 10.46 0.80
C ASP A 269 -10.71 11.98 0.91
N VAL A 270 -10.41 12.65 -0.21
CA VAL A 270 -10.58 14.10 -0.36
C VAL A 270 -12.01 14.52 -0.04
N ASN A 271 -13.01 13.74 -0.45
CA ASN A 271 -14.42 14.05 -0.21
C ASN A 271 -14.75 14.03 1.27
N GLU A 272 -14.24 13.05 2.02
CA GLU A 272 -14.46 12.97 3.46
C GLU A 272 -13.90 14.20 4.18
N MET A 273 -12.75 14.70 3.76
CA MET A 273 -12.20 15.93 4.34
C MET A 273 -13.05 17.16 4.00
N VAL A 274 -13.48 17.30 2.73
CA VAL A 274 -14.36 18.40 2.32
C VAL A 274 -15.71 18.36 3.04
N ASP A 275 -16.20 17.17 3.36
CA ASP A 275 -17.43 16.95 4.13
C ASP A 275 -17.22 17.14 5.65
N GLY A 276 -16.02 17.58 6.09
CA GLY A 276 -15.72 17.89 7.48
C GLY A 276 -15.52 16.67 8.38
N ASN A 277 -15.17 15.52 7.81
CA ASN A 277 -14.96 14.29 8.57
C ASN A 277 -13.70 14.42 9.45
N LYS A 278 -13.94 14.56 10.76
CA LYS A 278 -12.89 14.64 11.78
C LYS A 278 -11.83 13.56 11.64
N ARG A 279 -12.26 12.32 11.37
CA ARG A 279 -11.37 11.16 11.32
C ARG A 279 -10.41 11.27 10.14
N ALA A 280 -10.90 11.71 8.98
CA ALA A 280 -10.06 11.95 7.80
C ALA A 280 -9.04 13.06 8.08
N THR A 281 -9.47 14.19 8.67
CA THR A 281 -8.57 15.28 9.09
C THR A 281 -7.50 14.80 10.07
N LEU A 282 -7.88 14.05 11.10
CA LEU A 282 -6.94 13.51 12.09
C LEU A 282 -5.94 12.52 11.46
N LYS A 283 -6.36 11.70 10.48
CA LYS A 283 -5.45 10.81 9.75
C LYS A 283 -4.37 11.61 9.01
N VAL A 284 -4.73 12.65 8.26
CA VAL A 284 -3.74 13.49 7.55
C VAL A 284 -2.78 14.13 8.53
N LEU A 285 -3.31 14.78 9.57
CA LEU A 285 -2.50 15.49 10.54
C LEU A 285 -1.59 14.55 11.34
N TYR A 286 -2.03 13.31 11.58
CA TYR A 286 -1.19 12.28 12.19
C TYR A 286 -0.03 11.88 11.27
N SER A 287 -0.28 11.65 9.98
CA SER A 287 0.76 11.35 9.00
C SER A 287 1.81 12.46 8.93
N ILE A 288 1.35 13.73 8.90
CA ILE A 288 2.23 14.89 8.94
C ILE A 288 3.03 14.93 10.25
N PHE A 289 2.35 14.81 11.40
CA PHE A 289 2.99 14.87 12.71
C PHE A 289 4.11 13.84 12.84
N LYS A 290 3.89 12.60 12.40
CA LYS A 290 4.88 11.52 12.46
C LYS A 290 6.11 11.77 11.59
N ARG A 291 5.96 12.49 10.47
CA ARG A 291 7.09 12.82 9.58
C ARG A 291 7.99 13.91 10.16
N TYR A 292 7.39 14.85 10.90
CA TYR A 292 8.03 16.08 11.37
C TYR A 292 8.32 16.11 12.87
N LYS A 293 7.98 15.04 13.61
CA LYS A 293 8.22 14.92 15.05
C LYS A 293 8.40 13.46 15.46
#